data_AF-A0A927LJK6-F1
#
_entry.id   AF-A0A927LJK6-F1
#
_cell.length_a   1.000
_cell.length_b   1.000
_cell.length_c   1.000
_cell.angle_alpha   90.00
_cell.angle_beta   90.00
_cell.angle_gamma   90.00
#
_symmetry.space_group_name_H-M   'P 1'
#
loop_
_entity.id
_entity.type
_entity.pdbx_description
1 polymer ?
#
loop_
_entity_poly.entity_id
_entity_poly.type
_entity_poly.pdbx_seq_one_letter_code
_entity_poly.pdbx_strand_id
1 'polypeptide(L)'
;MKKIYFILVLFYVGMAAQNNFRLPDSLSTKSYSYFNEKIRYKVKDSTIEKIHAHSWLAKAKFEKNHNQMTMAYKALIYKFDKEISLKYADSSIAAAIKTANSELIGSAYMIKGALLFDNKEMMNALDNYLIAEVHISEIENEYLSYKLKYCIALTKYYLGHYQEAIDLFKECITYFKEENDHAYLKSLYSLGQCYTRTNKTPLDSQTNEVD
;
A
#
# COMPACT_ATOMS: atom_id res chain seq x y z
N MET A 1 -22.79 21.08 34.85
CA MET A 1 -23.42 21.21 33.51
C MET A 1 -22.66 22.13 32.56
N LYS A 2 -22.21 23.35 32.94
CA LYS A 2 -21.43 24.25 32.04
C LYS A 2 -20.08 23.69 31.52
N LYS A 3 -19.39 22.83 32.28
CA LYS A 3 -18.11 22.21 31.86
C LYS A 3 -18.25 21.18 30.73
N ILE A 4 -19.41 20.52 30.60
CA ILE A 4 -19.67 19.53 29.54
C ILE A 4 -19.88 20.21 28.18
N TYR A 5 -20.54 21.37 28.16
CA TYR A 5 -20.69 22.18 26.94
C TYR A 5 -19.35 22.71 26.44
N PHE A 6 -18.42 23.06 27.33
CA PHE A 6 -17.09 23.54 26.94
C PHE A 6 -16.24 22.44 26.28
N ILE A 7 -16.37 21.19 26.73
CA ILE A 7 -15.70 20.02 26.12
C ILE A 7 -16.29 19.70 24.75
N LEU A 8 -17.62 19.80 24.59
CA LEU A 8 -18.29 19.58 23.30
C LEU A 8 -17.93 20.64 22.25
N VAL A 9 -17.74 21.90 22.66
CA VAL A 9 -17.33 22.99 21.75
C VAL A 9 -15.88 22.82 21.29
N LEU A 10 -14.96 22.39 22.16
CA LEU A 10 -13.58 22.10 21.79
C LEU A 10 -13.46 20.91 20.82
N PHE A 11 -14.34 19.91 20.94
CA PHE A 11 -14.40 18.78 20.01
C PHE A 11 -14.86 19.21 18.61
N TYR A 12 -15.79 20.16 18.51
CA TYR A 12 -16.31 20.66 17.23
C TYR A 12 -15.29 21.53 16.46
N VAL A 13 -14.54 22.38 17.17
CA VAL A 13 -13.48 23.21 16.55
C VAL A 13 -12.29 22.35 16.12
N GLY A 14 -11.97 21.28 16.85
CA GLY A 14 -10.93 20.32 16.47
C GLY A 14 -11.20 19.59 15.16
N MET A 15 -12.46 19.25 14.86
CA MET A 15 -12.84 18.63 13.58
C MET A 15 -12.83 19.63 12.40
N ALA A 16 -13.17 20.90 12.64
CA ALA A 16 -13.14 21.93 11.60
C ALA A 16 -11.71 22.33 11.18
N ALA A 17 -10.72 22.19 12.08
CA ALA A 17 -9.33 22.53 11.81
C ALA A 17 -8.59 21.54 10.88
N GLN A 18 -9.12 20.32 10.68
CA GLN A 18 -8.43 19.28 9.91
C GLN A 18 -8.69 19.29 8.39
N ASN A 19 -9.62 20.11 7.87
CA ASN A 19 -10.12 19.94 6.50
C ASN A 19 -9.99 21.11 5.52
N ASN A 20 -9.33 22.21 5.88
CA ASN A 20 -9.27 23.39 5.01
C ASN A 20 -7.91 23.59 4.35
N PHE A 21 -7.36 22.56 3.70
CA PHE A 21 -6.25 22.77 2.77
C PHE A 21 -6.76 23.64 1.62
N ARG A 22 -6.24 24.87 1.53
CA ARG A 22 -6.54 25.79 0.43
C ARG A 22 -5.47 25.60 -0.64
N LEU A 23 -5.92 25.27 -1.86
CA LEU A 23 -5.05 25.14 -3.02
C LEU A 23 -4.36 26.50 -3.28
N PRO A 24 -3.02 26.59 -3.18
CA PRO A 24 -2.33 27.84 -3.46
C PRO A 24 -2.54 28.28 -4.91
N ASP A 25 -2.80 29.58 -5.15
CA ASP A 25 -3.07 30.10 -6.50
C ASP A 25 -1.94 29.77 -7.49
N SER A 26 -0.69 29.83 -7.02
CA SER A 26 0.51 29.47 -7.81
C SER A 26 0.55 28.01 -8.25
N LEU A 27 -0.16 27.12 -7.56
CA LEU A 27 -0.26 25.69 -7.86
C LEU A 27 -1.56 25.32 -8.59
N SER A 28 -2.59 26.17 -8.54
CA SER A 28 -3.90 25.89 -9.14
C SER A 28 -3.86 25.66 -10.65
N THR A 29 -2.97 26.36 -11.34
CA THR A 29 -2.78 26.30 -12.81
C THR A 29 -1.83 25.20 -13.25
N LYS A 30 -1.19 24.47 -12.31
CA LYS A 30 -0.21 23.43 -12.65
C LYS A 30 -0.91 22.15 -13.14
N SER A 31 -0.22 21.43 -14.03
CA SER A 31 -0.69 20.16 -14.57
C SER A 31 -0.49 19.01 -13.58
N TYR A 32 -1.17 17.90 -13.82
CA TYR A 32 -0.94 16.66 -13.05
C TYR A 32 0.48 16.11 -13.24
N SER A 33 1.07 16.22 -14.43
CA SER A 33 2.49 15.85 -14.66
C SER A 33 3.42 16.63 -13.76
N TYR A 34 3.20 17.95 -13.65
CA TYR A 34 3.99 18.80 -12.76
C TYR A 34 3.96 18.30 -11.31
N PHE A 35 2.77 17.95 -10.80
CA PHE A 35 2.68 17.41 -9.44
C PHE A 35 3.43 16.08 -9.32
N ASN A 36 3.23 15.15 -10.26
CA ASN A 36 3.90 13.85 -10.25
C ASN A 36 5.43 13.97 -10.24
N GLU A 37 6.00 14.86 -11.05
CA GLU A 37 7.44 15.13 -11.10
C GLU A 37 8.00 15.70 -9.78
N LYS A 38 7.16 16.37 -8.98
CA LYS A 38 7.56 16.93 -7.68
C LYS A 38 7.47 15.92 -6.53
N ILE A 39 6.88 14.73 -6.74
CA ILE A 39 6.78 13.72 -5.68
C ILE A 39 7.95 12.73 -5.78
N ARG A 40 8.81 12.72 -4.76
CA ARG A 40 9.88 11.73 -4.63
C ARG A 40 9.46 10.64 -3.67
N TYR A 41 9.06 9.49 -4.18
CA TYR A 41 8.53 8.37 -3.38
C TYR A 41 9.51 7.75 -2.34
N LYS A 42 10.77 8.20 -2.30
CA LYS A 42 11.80 7.71 -1.38
C LYS A 42 12.02 8.60 -0.14
N VAL A 43 11.44 9.81 -0.08
CA VAL A 43 11.66 10.77 1.02
C VAL A 43 10.37 10.93 1.82
N LYS A 44 10.34 10.56 3.09
CA LYS A 44 9.10 10.61 3.91
C LYS A 44 8.75 12.04 4.37
N ASP A 45 9.71 12.79 4.89
CA ASP A 45 9.41 14.06 5.59
C ASP A 45 9.78 15.33 4.83
N SER A 46 9.34 15.43 3.58
CA SER A 46 9.48 16.66 2.80
C SER A 46 8.20 17.51 2.89
N THR A 47 8.26 18.62 3.62
CA THR A 47 7.16 19.60 3.73
C THR A 47 6.72 20.12 2.36
N ILE A 48 7.67 20.37 1.46
CA ILE A 48 7.39 20.84 0.10
C ILE A 48 6.59 19.79 -0.68
N GLU A 49 6.99 18.51 -0.59
CA GLU A 49 6.29 17.43 -1.28
C GLU A 49 4.90 17.17 -0.69
N LYS A 50 4.71 17.35 0.62
CA LYS A 50 3.38 17.32 1.27
C LYS A 50 2.48 18.40 0.69
N ILE A 51 2.98 19.63 0.52
CA ILE A 51 2.21 20.74 -0.11
C ILE A 51 1.84 20.39 -1.56
N HIS A 52 2.77 19.85 -2.35
CA HIS A 52 2.48 19.44 -3.72
C HIS A 52 1.45 18.31 -3.79
N ALA A 53 1.55 17.29 -2.93
CA ALA A 53 0.61 16.17 -2.90
C ALA A 53 -0.81 16.62 -2.47
N HIS A 54 -0.92 17.49 -1.47
CA HIS A 54 -2.20 18.08 -1.09
C HIS A 54 -2.79 18.98 -2.17
N SER A 55 -1.95 19.75 -2.87
CA SER A 55 -2.37 20.58 -4.01
C SER A 55 -2.89 19.74 -5.17
N TRP A 56 -2.18 18.66 -5.50
CA TRP A 56 -2.62 17.67 -6.47
C TRP A 56 -3.99 17.11 -6.09
N LEU A 57 -4.16 16.66 -4.84
CA LEU A 57 -5.41 16.11 -4.36
C LEU A 57 -6.56 17.13 -4.42
N ALA A 58 -6.31 18.38 -4.00
CA ALA A 58 -7.32 19.43 -4.02
C ALA A 58 -7.81 19.73 -5.45
N LYS A 59 -6.89 19.85 -6.41
CA LYS A 59 -7.21 20.01 -7.82
C LYS A 59 -8.01 18.82 -8.37
N ALA A 60 -7.54 17.60 -8.10
CA ALA A 60 -8.21 16.37 -8.56
C ALA A 60 -9.63 16.24 -8.00
N LYS A 61 -9.86 16.64 -6.74
CA LYS A 61 -11.20 16.70 -6.13
C LYS A 61 -12.09 17.75 -6.79
N PHE A 62 -11.57 18.96 -7.02
CA PHE A 62 -12.31 20.04 -7.68
C PHE A 62 -12.76 19.63 -9.09
N GLU A 63 -11.87 18.99 -9.84
CA GLU A 63 -12.14 18.50 -11.20
C GLU A 63 -12.86 17.15 -11.23
N LYS A 64 -13.16 16.56 -10.06
CA LYS A 64 -13.74 15.21 -9.91
C LYS A 64 -12.97 14.11 -10.67
N ASN A 65 -11.67 14.28 -10.83
CA ASN A 65 -10.81 13.35 -11.55
C ASN A 65 -10.36 12.21 -10.61
N HIS A 66 -11.12 11.11 -10.61
CA HIS A 66 -10.86 9.98 -9.71
C HIS A 66 -9.52 9.29 -9.93
N ASN A 67 -9.04 9.19 -11.17
CA ASN A 67 -7.70 8.67 -11.48
C ASN A 67 -6.62 9.50 -10.76
N GLN A 68 -6.71 10.83 -10.87
CA GLN A 68 -5.75 11.74 -10.25
C GLN A 68 -5.92 11.80 -8.73
N MET A 69 -7.13 11.62 -8.21
CA MET A 69 -7.35 11.47 -6.77
C MET A 69 -6.62 10.24 -6.22
N THR A 70 -6.74 9.08 -6.89
CA THR A 70 -6.00 7.85 -6.51
C THR A 70 -4.49 8.08 -6.51
N MET A 71 -3.96 8.71 -7.54
CA MET A 71 -2.52 9.03 -7.62
C MET A 71 -2.07 10.01 -6.53
N ALA A 72 -2.86 11.05 -6.24
CA ALA A 72 -2.54 12.01 -5.19
C ALA A 72 -2.60 11.40 -3.78
N TYR A 73 -3.59 10.54 -3.52
CA TYR A 73 -3.64 9.77 -2.26
C TYR A 73 -2.43 8.85 -2.12
N LYS A 74 -2.05 8.14 -3.19
CA LYS A 74 -0.81 7.37 -3.23
C LYS A 74 0.40 8.25 -2.88
N ALA A 75 0.52 9.44 -3.46
CA ALA A 75 1.60 10.36 -3.12
C ALA A 75 1.63 10.72 -1.62
N LEU A 76 0.47 10.99 -1.01
CA LEU A 76 0.34 11.29 0.41
C LEU A 76 0.73 10.10 1.31
N ILE A 77 0.37 8.87 0.96
CA ILE A 77 0.76 7.65 1.71
C ILE A 77 2.28 7.62 1.96
N TYR A 78 3.10 8.01 0.99
CA TYR A 78 4.56 8.00 1.15
C TYR A 78 5.12 9.17 1.97
N LYS A 79 4.29 10.12 2.42
CA LYS A 79 4.70 11.32 3.16
C LYS A 79 4.31 11.33 4.62
N PHE A 80 3.41 10.44 5.03
CA PHE A 80 2.88 10.46 6.39
C PHE A 80 3.30 9.22 7.16
N ASP A 81 3.09 9.28 8.47
CA ASP A 81 3.27 8.12 9.34
C ASP A 81 2.22 7.05 9.05
N LYS A 82 2.36 5.93 9.76
CA LYS A 82 1.59 4.72 9.58
C LYS A 82 0.07 4.93 9.70
N GLU A 83 -0.39 5.61 10.75
CA GLU A 83 -1.83 5.75 11.02
C GLU A 83 -2.50 6.59 9.93
N ILE A 84 -1.89 7.71 9.56
CA ILE A 84 -2.41 8.61 8.53
C ILE A 84 -2.33 7.93 7.15
N SER A 85 -1.27 7.16 6.89
CA SER A 85 -1.09 6.44 5.63
C SER A 85 -2.21 5.42 5.36
N LEU A 86 -2.67 4.70 6.38
CA LEU A 86 -3.80 3.77 6.23
C LEU A 86 -5.10 4.49 5.84
N LYS A 87 -5.38 5.64 6.48
CA LYS A 87 -6.56 6.47 6.13
C LYS A 87 -6.51 6.97 4.69
N TYR A 88 -5.32 7.34 4.21
CA TYR A 88 -5.14 7.70 2.80
C TYR A 88 -5.23 6.50 1.86
N ALA A 89 -4.82 5.31 2.29
CA ALA A 89 -5.00 4.08 1.51
C ALA A 89 -6.49 3.76 1.30
N ASP A 90 -7.32 3.88 2.35
CA ASP A 90 -8.78 3.72 2.23
C ASP A 90 -9.38 4.74 1.26
N SER A 91 -8.95 6.00 1.35
CA SER A 91 -9.38 7.05 0.43
C SER A 91 -8.93 6.80 -1.01
N SER A 92 -7.72 6.25 -1.18
CA SER A 92 -7.16 5.87 -2.48
C SER A 92 -7.99 4.77 -3.14
N ILE A 93 -8.35 3.73 -2.38
CA ILE A 93 -9.23 2.63 -2.83
C ILE A 93 -10.61 3.17 -3.22
N ALA A 94 -11.23 4.00 -2.37
CA ALA A 94 -12.53 4.59 -2.66
C ALA A 94 -12.52 5.45 -3.93
N ALA A 95 -11.42 6.17 -4.21
CA ALA A 95 -11.23 6.88 -5.47
C ALA A 95 -11.00 5.92 -6.65
N ALA A 96 -10.18 4.88 -6.46
CA ALA A 96 -9.83 3.91 -7.50
C ALA A 96 -11.05 3.12 -7.98
N ILE A 97 -11.94 2.69 -7.07
CA ILE A 97 -13.17 1.97 -7.45
C ILE A 97 -14.02 2.79 -8.42
N LYS A 98 -14.05 4.12 -8.26
CA LYS A 98 -14.81 5.02 -9.15
C LYS A 98 -14.22 5.18 -10.55
N THR A 99 -13.01 4.69 -10.79
CA THR A 99 -12.38 4.76 -12.11
C THR A 99 -12.75 3.57 -13.00
N ALA A 100 -13.25 2.48 -12.41
CA ALA A 100 -13.45 1.18 -13.07
C ALA A 100 -12.18 0.66 -13.79
N ASN A 101 -11.00 1.14 -13.40
CA ASN A 101 -9.73 0.71 -13.97
C ASN A 101 -9.09 -0.34 -13.05
N SER A 102 -9.02 -1.58 -13.52
CA SER A 102 -8.53 -2.72 -12.73
C SER A 102 -7.07 -2.53 -12.26
N GLU A 103 -6.21 -1.89 -13.06
CA GLU A 103 -4.83 -1.59 -12.64
C GLU A 103 -4.79 -0.63 -11.45
N LEU A 104 -5.59 0.43 -11.46
CA LEU A 104 -5.65 1.39 -10.36
C LEU A 104 -6.29 0.79 -9.11
N ILE A 105 -7.36 0.00 -9.27
CA ILE A 105 -8.04 -0.66 -8.15
C ILE A 105 -7.09 -1.67 -7.50
N GLY A 106 -6.52 -2.58 -8.28
CA GLY A 106 -5.58 -3.58 -7.78
C GLY A 106 -4.34 -2.95 -7.16
N SER A 107 -3.78 -1.91 -7.78
CA SER A 107 -2.65 -1.16 -7.20
C SER A 107 -2.98 -0.51 -5.86
N ALA A 108 -4.19 0.04 -5.68
CA ALA A 108 -4.60 0.66 -4.44
C ALA A 108 -4.73 -0.36 -3.29
N TYR A 109 -5.32 -1.52 -3.57
CA TYR A 109 -5.38 -2.64 -2.62
C TYR A 109 -4.01 -3.20 -2.29
N MET A 110 -3.13 -3.37 -3.29
CA MET A 110 -1.75 -3.82 -3.07
C MET A 110 -0.97 -2.85 -2.17
N ILE A 111 -1.15 -1.52 -2.34
CA ILE A 111 -0.51 -0.53 -1.46
C ILE A 111 -1.04 -0.65 -0.02
N LYS A 112 -2.35 -0.81 0.17
CA LYS A 112 -2.93 -1.03 1.50
C LYS A 112 -2.41 -2.31 2.15
N GLY A 113 -2.32 -3.41 1.39
CA GLY A 113 -1.72 -4.65 1.83
C GLY A 113 -0.28 -4.46 2.31
N ALA A 114 0.53 -3.69 1.58
CA ALA A 114 1.91 -3.37 1.98
C ALA A 114 1.99 -2.58 3.30
N LEU A 115 1.09 -1.61 3.51
CA LEU A 115 1.02 -0.88 4.77
C LEU A 115 0.64 -1.81 5.93
N LEU A 116 -0.33 -2.70 5.74
CA LEU A 116 -0.75 -3.67 6.75
C LEU A 116 0.34 -4.70 7.05
N PHE A 117 1.09 -5.12 6.04
CA PHE A 117 2.25 -6.00 6.19
C PHE A 117 3.34 -5.33 7.05
N ASP A 118 3.68 -4.08 6.75
CA ASP A 118 4.62 -3.28 7.54
C ASP A 118 4.11 -3.12 8.99
N ASN A 119 2.79 -3.16 9.18
CA ASN A 119 2.13 -3.11 10.47
C ASN A 119 2.10 -4.41 11.25
N LYS A 120 2.64 -5.49 10.69
CA LYS A 120 2.57 -6.85 11.25
C LYS A 120 1.16 -7.45 11.26
N GLU A 121 0.26 -6.90 10.46
CA GLU A 121 -1.10 -7.39 10.29
C GLU A 121 -1.16 -8.34 9.08
N MET A 122 -0.48 -9.48 9.18
CA MET A 122 -0.23 -10.37 8.03
C MET A 122 -1.51 -10.92 7.40
N MET A 123 -2.52 -11.27 8.21
CA MET A 123 -3.83 -11.73 7.70
C MET A 123 -4.53 -10.62 6.89
N ASN A 124 -4.65 -9.43 7.47
CA ASN A 124 -5.28 -8.28 6.80
C ASN A 124 -4.50 -7.89 5.52
N ALA A 125 -3.17 -8.00 5.54
CA ALA A 125 -2.33 -7.76 4.36
C ALA A 125 -2.64 -8.76 3.25
N LEU A 126 -2.70 -10.06 3.60
CA LEU A 126 -3.03 -11.13 2.65
C LEU A 126 -4.41 -10.93 2.03
N ASP A 127 -5.43 -10.61 2.83
CA ASP A 127 -6.78 -10.34 2.32
C ASP A 127 -6.78 -9.21 1.28
N ASN A 128 -6.05 -8.12 1.54
CA ASN A 128 -5.94 -7.01 0.58
C ASN A 128 -5.15 -7.41 -0.67
N TYR A 129 -4.12 -8.24 -0.54
CA TYR A 129 -3.38 -8.74 -1.71
C TYR A 129 -4.23 -9.67 -2.58
N LEU A 130 -5.08 -10.52 -1.98
CA LEU A 130 -5.99 -11.38 -2.74
C LEU A 130 -7.06 -10.57 -3.48
N ILE A 131 -7.59 -9.50 -2.86
CA ILE A 131 -8.46 -8.56 -3.58
C ILE A 131 -7.70 -7.87 -4.73
N ALA A 132 -6.45 -7.48 -4.50
CA ALA A 132 -5.62 -6.90 -5.55
C ALA A 132 -5.39 -7.86 -6.73
N GLU A 133 -5.23 -9.16 -6.44
CA GLU A 133 -4.99 -10.21 -7.44
C GLU A 133 -6.18 -10.39 -8.38
N VAL A 134 -7.41 -10.32 -7.86
CA VAL A 134 -8.63 -10.37 -8.68
C VAL A 134 -8.60 -9.29 -9.78
N HIS A 135 -8.16 -8.08 -9.45
CA HIS A 135 -8.09 -6.99 -10.44
C HIS A 135 -6.83 -7.00 -11.30
N ILE A 136 -5.68 -7.37 -10.72
CA ILE A 136 -4.40 -7.37 -11.45
C ILE A 136 -4.32 -8.55 -12.45
N SER A 137 -5.05 -9.64 -12.21
CA SER A 137 -5.13 -10.76 -13.17
C SER A 137 -5.89 -10.41 -14.46
N GLU A 138 -6.67 -9.32 -14.48
CA GLU A 138 -7.44 -8.87 -15.65
C GLU A 138 -6.62 -7.99 -16.62
N ILE A 139 -5.39 -7.61 -16.24
CA ILE A 139 -4.56 -6.66 -17.01
C ILE A 139 -3.31 -7.33 -17.56
N GLU A 140 -2.84 -6.86 -18.72
CA GLU A 140 -1.60 -7.30 -19.35
C GLU A 140 -0.38 -6.58 -18.74
N ASN A 141 -0.20 -6.69 -17.42
CA ASN A 141 0.93 -6.11 -16.69
C ASN A 141 1.60 -7.18 -15.82
N GLU A 142 2.48 -7.96 -16.45
CA GLU A 142 3.20 -9.05 -15.78
C GLU A 142 4.06 -8.55 -14.62
N TYR A 143 4.71 -7.39 -14.79
CA TYR A 143 5.56 -6.83 -13.75
C TYR A 143 4.79 -6.55 -12.46
N LEU A 144 3.60 -5.93 -12.58
CA LEU A 144 2.73 -5.69 -11.44
C LEU A 144 2.21 -7.00 -10.83
N SER A 145 1.85 -7.97 -11.68
CA SER A 145 1.40 -9.30 -11.26
C SER A 145 2.45 -10.04 -10.43
N TYR A 146 3.70 -10.08 -10.90
CA TYR A 146 4.78 -10.73 -10.17
C TYR A 146 5.23 -9.95 -8.93
N LYS A 147 5.10 -8.63 -8.94
CA LYS A 147 5.31 -7.81 -7.73
C LYS A 147 4.27 -8.13 -6.65
N LEU A 148 3.00 -8.26 -7.02
CA LEU A 148 1.94 -8.69 -6.11
C LEU A 148 2.18 -10.12 -5.62
N LYS A 149 2.53 -11.04 -6.52
CA LYS A 149 2.86 -12.44 -6.20
C LYS A 149 3.97 -12.55 -5.17
N TYR A 150 5.03 -11.76 -5.30
CA TYR A 150 6.10 -11.68 -4.30
C TYR A 150 5.57 -11.22 -2.93
N CYS A 151 4.69 -10.20 -2.89
CA CYS A 151 4.06 -9.75 -1.65
C CYS A 151 3.19 -10.82 -0.99
N ILE A 152 2.41 -11.57 -1.77
CA ILE A 152 1.61 -12.71 -1.30
C ILE A 152 2.53 -13.80 -0.73
N ALA A 153 3.56 -14.19 -1.46
CA ALA A 153 4.53 -15.21 -1.04
C ALA A 153 5.22 -14.83 0.28
N LEU A 154 5.67 -13.59 0.40
CA LEU A 154 6.29 -13.08 1.62
C LEU A 154 5.32 -13.10 2.80
N THR A 155 4.07 -12.70 2.58
CA THR A 155 3.04 -12.71 3.63
C THR A 155 2.72 -14.14 4.07
N LYS A 156 2.58 -15.06 3.12
CA LYS A 156 2.41 -16.50 3.39
C LYS A 156 3.57 -17.09 4.18
N TYR A 157 4.81 -16.70 3.88
CA TYR A 157 5.98 -17.09 4.68
C TYR A 157 5.83 -16.63 6.14
N TYR A 158 5.46 -15.38 6.40
CA TYR A 158 5.28 -14.89 7.77
C TYR A 158 4.09 -15.51 8.50
N LEU A 159 3.11 -16.04 7.77
CA LEU A 159 1.98 -16.79 8.30
C LEU A 159 2.29 -18.29 8.49
N GLY A 160 3.47 -18.77 8.10
CA GLY A 160 3.87 -20.17 8.24
C GLY A 160 3.46 -21.08 7.09
N HIS A 161 2.85 -20.54 6.02
CA HIS A 161 2.50 -21.28 4.80
C HIS A 161 3.73 -21.46 3.90
N TYR A 162 4.74 -22.16 4.40
CA TYR A 162 6.07 -22.20 3.77
C TYR A 162 6.06 -22.87 2.39
N GLN A 163 5.30 -23.95 2.21
CA GLN A 163 5.26 -24.66 0.93
C GLN A 163 4.67 -23.78 -0.19
N GLU A 164 3.53 -23.12 0.07
CA GLU A 164 2.94 -22.18 -0.87
C GLU A 164 3.85 -20.98 -1.15
N ALA A 165 4.52 -20.45 -0.11
CA ALA A 165 5.49 -19.38 -0.28
C ALA A 165 6.68 -19.79 -1.17
N ILE A 166 7.19 -21.02 -1.00
CA ILE A 166 8.27 -21.60 -1.83
C ILE A 166 7.87 -21.62 -3.30
N ASP A 167 6.67 -22.12 -3.60
CA ASP A 167 6.22 -22.28 -4.98
C ASP A 167 6.04 -20.92 -5.66
N LEU A 168 5.42 -19.96 -4.97
CA LEU A 168 5.29 -18.58 -5.47
C LEU A 168 6.64 -17.88 -5.63
N PHE A 169 7.59 -18.09 -4.71
CA PHE A 169 8.93 -17.50 -4.85
C PHE A 169 9.70 -18.07 -6.04
N LYS A 170 9.56 -19.36 -6.36
CA LYS A 170 10.17 -19.96 -7.57
C LYS A 170 9.64 -19.29 -8.83
N GLU A 171 8.34 -19.05 -8.91
CA GLU A 171 7.74 -18.32 -10.04
C GLU A 171 8.29 -16.90 -10.15
N CYS A 172 8.39 -16.16 -9.03
CA CYS A 172 8.99 -14.83 -9.01
C CYS A 172 10.46 -14.84 -9.44
N ILE A 173 11.24 -15.85 -9.05
CA ILE A 173 12.64 -16.01 -9.46
C ILE A 173 12.72 -16.19 -10.97
N THR A 174 11.91 -17.07 -11.55
CA THR A 174 11.89 -17.31 -13.00
C THR A 174 11.60 -16.03 -13.78
N TYR A 175 10.60 -15.25 -13.35
CA TYR A 175 10.25 -14.00 -14.01
C TYR A 175 11.31 -12.91 -13.82
N PHE A 176 11.68 -12.61 -12.56
CA PHE A 176 12.55 -11.47 -12.28
C PHE A 176 14.00 -11.67 -12.71
N LYS A 177 14.43 -12.89 -13.02
CA LYS A 177 15.81 -13.18 -13.44
C LYS A 177 16.25 -12.34 -14.65
N GLU A 178 15.37 -12.13 -15.61
CA GLU A 178 15.67 -11.36 -16.83
C GLU A 178 15.11 -9.92 -16.77
N GLU A 179 14.22 -9.63 -15.81
CA GLU A 179 13.48 -8.37 -15.74
C GLU A 179 13.99 -7.39 -14.67
N ASN A 180 14.47 -7.90 -13.53
CA ASN A 180 14.83 -7.05 -12.39
C ASN A 180 15.77 -7.76 -11.39
N ASP A 181 17.07 -7.50 -11.50
CA ASP A 181 18.11 -8.06 -10.62
C ASP A 181 17.79 -7.92 -9.13
N HIS A 182 17.27 -6.77 -8.72
CA HIS A 182 16.97 -6.52 -7.31
C HIS A 182 15.81 -7.39 -6.81
N ALA A 183 14.72 -7.49 -7.59
CA ALA A 183 13.58 -8.33 -7.26
C ALA A 183 13.94 -9.83 -7.32
N TYR A 184 14.81 -10.21 -8.27
CA TYR A 184 15.37 -11.56 -8.38
C TYR A 184 16.14 -11.94 -7.11
N LEU A 185 17.11 -11.11 -6.70
CA LEU A 185 17.91 -11.35 -5.49
C LEU A 185 17.02 -11.40 -4.22
N LYS A 186 16.02 -10.53 -4.12
CA LYS A 186 15.05 -10.57 -3.01
C LYS A 186 14.24 -11.86 -2.99
N SER A 187 13.84 -12.37 -4.16
CA SER A 187 13.08 -13.61 -4.28
C SER A 187 13.93 -14.82 -3.90
N LEU A 188 15.18 -14.89 -4.36
CA LEU A 188 16.15 -15.90 -3.94
C LEU A 188 16.39 -15.90 -2.43
N TYR A 189 16.63 -14.73 -1.84
CA TYR A 189 16.82 -14.60 -0.40
C TYR A 189 15.60 -15.09 0.39
N SER A 190 14.40 -14.71 -0.06
CA SER A 190 13.14 -15.11 0.61
C SER A 190 12.87 -16.61 0.48
N LEU A 191 13.20 -17.21 -0.67
CA LEU A 191 13.16 -18.66 -0.86
C LEU A 191 14.13 -19.39 0.08
N GLY A 192 15.37 -18.89 0.23
CA GLY A 192 16.34 -19.46 1.17
C GLY A 192 15.87 -19.40 2.63
N GLN A 193 15.16 -18.33 3.01
CA GLN A 193 14.52 -18.24 4.33
C GLN A 193 13.44 -19.32 4.51
N CYS A 194 12.61 -19.58 3.49
CA CYS A 194 11.60 -20.63 3.53
C CYS A 194 12.25 -22.00 3.76
N TYR A 195 13.28 -22.36 2.98
CA TYR A 195 13.99 -23.63 3.16
C TYR A 195 14.65 -23.75 4.53
N THR A 196 15.15 -22.64 5.09
CA THR A 196 15.68 -22.65 6.47
C THR A 196 14.60 -22.98 7.49
N ARG A 197 13.34 -22.56 7.27
CA ARG A 197 12.22 -22.86 8.17
C ARG A 197 11.70 -24.30 8.00
N THR A 198 11.63 -24.80 6.77
CA THR A 198 11.17 -26.18 6.48
C THR A 198 12.23 -27.23 6.80
N ASN A 199 13.52 -26.93 6.64
CA ASN A 199 14.61 -27.85 7.02
C ASN A 199 14.93 -27.80 8.53
N LYS A 200 14.40 -26.81 9.27
CA LYS A 200 14.42 -26.77 10.74
C LYS A 200 13.23 -27.49 11.38
N THR A 201 12.43 -28.22 10.61
CA THR A 201 11.30 -29.02 11.12
C THR A 201 11.68 -30.49 11.37
N PRO A 202 12.64 -30.79 12.26
CA PRO A 202 12.55 -32.05 13.01
C PRO A 202 12.68 -31.78 14.52
N LEU A 203 11.54 -31.54 15.22
CA LEU A 203 11.24 -32.05 16.58
C LEU A 203 9.98 -31.48 17.26
N ASP A 204 9.40 -30.36 16.81
CA ASP A 204 8.36 -29.68 17.61
C ASP A 204 6.91 -30.12 17.34
N SER A 205 6.66 -30.96 16.32
CA SER A 205 5.32 -31.52 16.05
C SER A 205 5.12 -32.94 16.58
N GLN A 206 6.10 -33.52 17.30
CA GLN A 206 5.96 -34.81 17.98
C GLN A 206 5.82 -34.71 19.52
N THR A 207 5.80 -33.50 20.09
CA THR A 207 5.70 -33.30 21.55
C THR A 207 4.32 -32.85 22.03
N ASN A 208 3.30 -32.78 21.16
CA ASN A 208 1.91 -32.45 21.55
C ASN A 208 0.91 -33.61 21.40
N GLU A 209 1.38 -34.85 21.28
CA GLU A 209 0.53 -36.04 21.40
C GLU A 209 1.10 -37.04 22.42
N VAL A 210 1.49 -36.59 23.61
CA VAL A 210 1.46 -37.44 24.81
C VAL A 210 1.24 -36.53 26.03
N ASP A 211 -0.01 -36.43 26.46
CA ASP A 211 -0.46 -36.45 27.86
C ASP A 211 -1.98 -36.69 27.90
#